data_AF-A0A7C6FZS1-F1
#
_entry.id   AF-A0A7C6FZS1-F1
#
_cell.length_a   1.000
_cell.length_b   1.000
_cell.length_c   1.000
_cell.angle_alpha   90.00
_cell.angle_beta   90.00
_cell.angle_gamma   90.00
#
_symmetry.space_group_name_H-M   'P 1'
#
loop_
_entity.id
_entity.type
_entity.pdbx_description
1 polymer ?
#
loop_
_entity_poly.entity_id
_entity_poly.type
_entity_poly.pdbx_seq_one_letter_code
_entity_poly.pdbx_strand_id
1 'polypeptide(L)'
;MTYYEKIRELTKTVPVTLVDFGLPRDLVRTPTQASSNFITNKEQGDWAENLVTRAINETSKNFVAVKYGKSDDLIAGDEGFDSFYQEFQNELDTIGKRPDLLIFRKSDFDKELGYDISRVPHNTITDYVKKAIAGIEVRSSAFLIDRYEQAMVIRTERYSQLALNTRDKILSEYSDLLEHPNRSKYIPVLQSITAETLSVTDFKVPGWSSSERLVQLNNHFKELKRAIKEIQKRDFLSITPKVEDIKVVYKWIETFNVPHYYFQVFFDKVYGISFEQILQIISDPDKEGIIFSVEKDTKNQNKTTIKINSKSGLQIAYKVEEPIHKSVRKEMGRGRLLFYVTFEGGTAYLDVDNLIHILGIDNNEF
;
A
#
# COMPACT_ATOMS: atom_id res chain seq x y z
N MET A 1 23.88 -4.01 18.58
CA MET A 1 23.35 -4.59 17.34
C MET A 1 23.03 -3.42 16.41
N THR A 2 23.56 -3.42 15.19
CA THR A 2 23.26 -2.39 14.18
C THR A 2 21.83 -2.57 13.65
N TYR A 3 21.30 -1.56 12.96
CA TYR A 3 19.98 -1.67 12.33
C TYR A 3 19.98 -2.79 11.27
N TYR A 4 21.00 -2.87 10.42
CA TYR A 4 21.15 -3.95 9.45
C TYR A 4 21.17 -5.33 10.10
N GLU A 5 21.92 -5.54 11.19
CA GLU A 5 21.93 -6.82 11.89
C GLU A 5 20.53 -7.21 12.36
N LYS A 6 19.78 -6.27 12.93
CA LYS A 6 18.41 -6.50 13.39
C LYS A 6 17.49 -6.91 12.25
N ILE A 7 17.56 -6.19 11.13
CA ILE A 7 16.80 -6.50 9.92
C ILE A 7 17.19 -7.87 9.37
N ARG A 8 18.49 -8.20 9.32
CA ARG A 8 19.01 -9.49 8.86
C ARG A 8 18.52 -10.67 9.70
N GLU A 9 18.33 -10.50 11.00
CA GLU A 9 17.71 -11.57 11.81
C GLU A 9 16.21 -11.68 11.54
N LEU A 10 15.49 -10.56 11.35
CA LEU A 10 14.07 -10.58 11.00
C LEU A 10 13.81 -11.24 9.64
N THR A 11 14.66 -11.01 8.63
CA THR A 11 14.45 -11.63 7.31
C THR A 11 14.47 -13.17 7.34
N LYS A 12 15.17 -13.78 8.31
CA LYS A 12 15.17 -15.24 8.51
C LYS A 12 13.83 -15.80 8.99
N THR A 13 12.99 -14.94 9.58
CA THR A 13 11.66 -15.31 10.08
C THR A 13 10.56 -15.13 9.03
N VAL A 14 10.84 -14.42 7.94
CA VAL A 14 9.87 -14.21 6.86
C VAL A 14 9.70 -15.52 6.07
N PRO A 15 8.46 -15.96 5.80
CA PRO A 15 8.23 -17.14 4.98
C PRO A 15 8.88 -17.01 3.59
N VAL A 16 9.70 -18.01 3.22
CA VAL A 16 10.39 -18.06 1.92
C VAL A 16 9.39 -18.08 0.75
N THR A 17 8.18 -18.59 0.99
CA THR A 17 7.06 -18.57 0.02
C THR A 17 6.53 -17.16 -0.25
N LEU A 18 6.79 -16.20 0.64
CA LEU A 18 6.43 -14.79 0.49
C LEU A 18 7.60 -13.97 -0.05
N VAL A 19 8.75 -14.02 0.62
CA VAL A 19 9.99 -13.34 0.18
C VAL A 19 11.19 -14.24 0.43
N ASP A 20 11.84 -14.69 -0.65
CA ASP A 20 13.10 -15.44 -0.55
C ASP A 20 14.31 -14.49 -0.62
N PHE A 21 14.87 -14.11 0.53
CA PHE A 21 16.06 -13.25 0.61
C PHE A 21 17.36 -13.95 0.17
N GLY A 22 17.36 -15.28 -0.01
CA GLY A 22 18.52 -16.04 -0.49
C GLY A 22 18.63 -16.08 -2.01
N LEU A 23 17.54 -15.80 -2.73
CA LEU A 23 17.52 -15.74 -4.19
C LEU A 23 17.80 -14.32 -4.71
N PRO A 24 18.55 -14.19 -5.82
CA PRO A 24 18.72 -12.92 -6.49
C PRO A 24 17.37 -12.34 -6.92
N ARG A 25 17.34 -11.02 -7.16
CA ARG A 25 16.13 -10.37 -7.68
C ARG A 25 15.85 -10.85 -9.11
N ASP A 26 14.58 -10.89 -9.48
CA ASP A 26 14.20 -11.15 -10.86
C ASP A 26 14.51 -9.92 -11.74
N LEU A 27 15.04 -10.18 -12.94
CA LEU A 27 15.22 -9.14 -13.94
C LEU A 27 13.85 -8.71 -14.49
N VAL A 28 13.52 -7.43 -14.33
CA VAL A 28 12.26 -6.87 -14.81
C VAL A 28 12.44 -6.41 -16.24
N ARG A 29 11.59 -6.89 -17.15
CA ARG A 29 11.59 -6.48 -18.56
C ARG A 29 11.39 -4.97 -18.68
N THR A 30 12.16 -4.35 -19.56
CA THR A 30 12.04 -2.92 -19.90
C THR A 30 10.63 -2.61 -20.39
N PRO A 31 9.91 -1.68 -19.75
CA PRO A 31 8.62 -1.23 -20.24
C PRO A 31 8.75 -0.57 -21.61
N THR A 32 7.80 -0.81 -22.50
CA THR A 32 7.85 -0.28 -23.89
C THR A 32 6.94 0.92 -24.12
N GLN A 33 5.93 1.14 -23.27
CA GLN A 33 5.02 2.27 -23.36
C GLN A 33 4.51 2.70 -21.98
N ALA A 34 4.32 4.01 -21.80
CA ALA A 34 3.57 4.57 -20.68
C ALA A 34 2.11 4.89 -21.07
N SER A 35 1.17 4.59 -20.16
CA SER A 35 -0.26 4.93 -20.29
C SER A 35 -0.59 6.22 -19.53
N SER A 36 -1.69 6.90 -19.89
CA SER A 36 -2.19 8.05 -19.15
C SER A 36 -2.36 7.78 -17.65
N ASN A 37 -2.94 6.64 -17.28
CA ASN A 37 -3.11 6.26 -15.87
C ASN A 37 -1.76 6.06 -15.16
N PHE A 38 -0.76 5.51 -15.85
CA PHE A 38 0.58 5.37 -15.29
C PHE A 38 1.20 6.74 -14.99
N ILE A 39 1.09 7.69 -15.92
CA ILE A 39 1.64 9.04 -15.74
C ILE A 39 0.89 9.77 -14.62
N THR A 40 -0.44 9.76 -14.61
CA THR A 40 -1.21 10.38 -13.50
C THR A 40 -0.83 9.78 -12.14
N ASN A 41 -0.63 8.46 -12.03
CA ASN A 41 -0.20 7.84 -10.78
C ASN A 41 1.24 8.23 -10.39
N LYS A 42 2.12 8.44 -11.38
CA LYS A 42 3.48 8.96 -11.14
C LYS A 42 3.40 10.39 -10.61
N GLU A 43 2.65 11.27 -11.27
CA GLU A 43 2.43 12.67 -10.83
C GLU A 43 1.85 12.75 -9.42
N GLN A 44 0.93 11.84 -9.07
CA GLN A 44 0.41 11.73 -7.72
C GLN A 44 1.48 11.27 -6.71
N GLY A 45 2.38 10.37 -7.11
CA GLY A 45 3.55 9.96 -6.32
C GLY A 45 4.51 11.12 -6.08
N ASP A 46 4.92 11.80 -7.16
CA ASP A 46 5.82 12.96 -7.11
C ASP A 46 5.23 14.09 -6.24
N TRP A 47 3.91 14.31 -6.32
CA TRP A 47 3.21 15.24 -5.42
C TRP A 47 3.28 14.80 -3.95
N ALA A 48 3.02 13.53 -3.66
CA ALA A 48 3.07 13.01 -2.30
C ALA A 48 4.48 13.11 -1.69
N GLU A 49 5.52 12.83 -2.47
CA GLU A 49 6.93 13.03 -2.07
C GLU A 49 7.21 14.50 -1.73
N ASN A 50 6.80 15.42 -2.62
CA ASN A 50 6.98 16.85 -2.42
C ASN A 50 6.18 17.37 -1.21
N LEU A 51 4.98 16.84 -0.97
CA LEU A 51 4.12 17.19 0.16
C LEU A 51 4.81 16.85 1.49
N VAL A 52 5.32 15.62 1.62
CA VAL A 52 6.04 15.16 2.82
C VAL A 52 7.33 15.94 3.01
N THR A 53 8.09 16.16 1.92
CA THR A 53 9.36 16.91 1.95
C THR A 53 9.15 18.32 2.48
N ARG A 54 8.17 19.05 1.93
CA ARG A 54 7.85 20.42 2.38
C ARG A 54 7.40 20.43 3.83
N ALA A 55 6.48 19.54 4.21
CA ALA A 55 5.96 19.48 5.56
C ALA A 55 7.08 19.29 6.61
N ILE A 56 8.04 18.40 6.35
CA ILE A 56 9.19 18.18 7.24
C ILE A 56 10.09 19.42 7.27
N ASN A 57 10.48 19.94 6.10
CA ASN A 57 11.43 21.06 6.00
C ASN A 57 10.88 22.38 6.54
N GLU A 58 9.58 22.61 6.43
CA GLU A 58 8.90 23.80 6.95
C GLU A 58 8.64 23.71 8.47
N THR A 59 8.49 22.50 9.02
CA THR A 59 8.18 22.29 10.44
C THR A 59 9.44 22.12 11.29
N SER A 60 10.44 21.38 10.81
CA SER A 60 11.59 20.98 11.62
C SER A 60 12.66 22.08 11.76
N LYS A 61 13.16 22.24 12.99
CA LYS A 61 14.26 23.15 13.30
C LYS A 61 15.62 22.52 13.06
N ASN A 62 15.79 21.23 13.34
CA ASN A 62 17.11 20.59 13.28
C ASN A 62 17.21 19.44 12.27
N PHE A 63 16.15 19.11 11.55
CA PHE A 63 16.16 18.08 10.51
C PHE A 63 15.83 18.65 9.13
N VAL A 64 16.26 17.94 8.10
CA VAL A 64 16.01 18.26 6.70
C VAL A 64 15.76 16.99 5.91
N ALA A 65 14.67 17.00 5.13
CA ALA A 65 14.36 16.03 4.10
C ALA A 65 15.03 16.43 2.78
N VAL A 66 15.76 15.49 2.20
CA VAL A 66 16.48 15.62 0.93
C VAL A 66 15.98 14.54 -0.02
N LYS A 67 15.68 14.92 -1.26
CA LYS A 67 15.26 13.98 -2.29
C LYS A 67 16.41 13.09 -2.73
N TYR A 68 16.19 11.78 -2.79
CA TYR A 68 17.21 10.78 -3.09
C TYR A 68 16.77 9.73 -4.10
N GLY A 69 15.48 9.37 -4.13
CA GLY A 69 14.92 8.43 -5.10
C GLY A 69 15.17 8.92 -6.53
N LYS A 70 15.51 8.01 -7.45
CA LYS A 70 15.76 8.38 -8.85
C LYS A 70 14.51 9.02 -9.45
N SER A 71 14.55 10.33 -9.67
CA SER A 71 13.55 11.03 -10.46
C SER A 71 14.06 11.30 -11.85
N ASP A 72 13.35 10.76 -12.85
CA ASP A 72 13.53 11.20 -14.23
C ASP A 72 12.19 11.31 -14.95
N ASP A 73 12.11 12.23 -15.91
CA ASP A 73 10.92 12.51 -16.72
C ASP A 73 10.79 11.54 -17.90
N LEU A 74 11.84 10.74 -18.14
CA LEU A 74 11.88 9.73 -19.18
C LEU A 74 10.82 8.66 -18.93
N ILE A 75 9.84 8.61 -19.82
CA ILE A 75 8.84 7.55 -19.87
C ILE A 75 9.20 6.54 -20.96
N ALA A 76 8.70 5.32 -20.80
CA ALA A 76 8.88 4.27 -21.79
C ALA A 76 8.40 4.74 -23.18
N GLY A 77 9.34 4.76 -24.14
CA GLY A 77 9.16 5.29 -25.49
C GLY A 77 9.88 6.62 -25.76
N ASP A 78 10.42 7.29 -24.73
CA ASP A 78 11.29 8.46 -24.89
C ASP A 78 12.72 8.03 -25.27
N GLU A 79 13.45 8.92 -25.95
CA GLU A 79 14.85 8.71 -26.30
C GLU A 79 15.73 8.61 -25.04
N GLY A 80 16.63 7.64 -24.98
CA GLY A 80 17.51 7.41 -23.81
C GLY A 80 16.91 6.55 -22.68
N PHE A 81 15.63 6.17 -22.74
CA PHE A 81 14.98 5.37 -21.70
C PHE A 81 15.65 4.02 -21.45
N ASP A 82 16.10 3.32 -22.50
CA ASP A 82 16.70 1.98 -22.36
C ASP A 82 18.03 2.03 -21.59
N SER A 83 18.88 3.01 -21.88
CA SER A 83 20.15 3.23 -21.15
C SER A 83 19.89 3.59 -19.69
N PHE A 84 18.97 4.52 -19.44
CA PHE A 84 18.55 4.89 -18.09
C PHE A 84 18.03 3.66 -17.31
N TYR A 85 17.19 2.84 -17.95
CA TYR A 85 16.63 1.66 -17.32
C TYR A 85 17.70 0.63 -16.98
N GLN A 86 18.68 0.40 -17.87
CA GLN A 86 19.82 -0.48 -17.59
C GLN A 86 20.67 0.02 -16.41
N GLU A 87 20.99 1.32 -16.37
CA GLU A 87 21.71 1.92 -15.25
C GLU A 87 20.93 1.80 -13.94
N PHE A 88 19.61 1.95 -13.97
CA PHE A 88 18.75 1.71 -12.82
C PHE A 88 18.77 0.25 -12.35
N GLN A 89 18.71 -0.71 -13.27
CA GLN A 89 18.84 -2.14 -12.92
C GLN A 89 20.19 -2.44 -12.26
N ASN A 90 21.29 -1.92 -12.82
CA ASN A 90 22.63 -2.10 -12.24
C ASN A 90 22.75 -1.48 -10.85
N GLU A 91 22.15 -0.31 -10.62
CA GLU A 91 22.14 0.33 -9.31
C GLU A 91 21.37 -0.50 -8.27
N LEU A 92 20.20 -1.05 -8.64
CA LEU A 92 19.43 -1.95 -7.77
C LEU A 92 20.25 -3.18 -7.33
N ASP A 93 21.04 -3.75 -8.23
CA ASP A 93 21.92 -4.89 -7.91
C ASP A 93 23.11 -4.49 -7.03
N THR A 94 23.61 -3.27 -7.20
CA THR A 94 24.83 -2.81 -6.51
C THR A 94 24.52 -2.34 -5.09
N ILE A 95 23.55 -1.43 -4.94
CA ILE A 95 23.26 -0.76 -3.66
C ILE A 95 21.81 -0.94 -3.20
N GLY A 96 20.97 -1.65 -3.94
CA GLY A 96 19.54 -1.73 -3.66
C GLY A 96 18.75 -0.51 -4.15
N LYS A 97 17.52 -0.39 -3.68
CA LYS A 97 16.62 0.71 -4.08
C LYS A 97 16.85 1.93 -3.21
N ARG A 98 17.11 3.08 -3.84
CA ARG A 98 17.12 4.37 -3.17
C ARG A 98 15.72 4.68 -2.61
N PRO A 99 15.54 4.95 -1.30
CA PRO A 99 14.31 5.55 -0.81
C PRO A 99 14.09 6.92 -1.46
N ASP A 100 12.84 7.35 -1.53
CA ASP A 100 12.47 8.61 -2.18
C ASP A 100 13.09 9.80 -1.46
N LEU A 101 13.08 9.77 -0.11
CA LEU A 101 13.64 10.81 0.74
C LEU A 101 14.68 10.27 1.72
N LEU A 102 15.67 11.10 2.05
CA LEU A 102 16.57 10.92 3.19
C LEU A 102 16.35 12.05 4.20
N ILE A 103 16.33 11.69 5.49
CA ILE A 103 16.27 12.66 6.58
C ILE A 103 17.66 12.80 7.19
N PHE A 104 18.16 14.02 7.25
CA PHE A 104 19.43 14.37 7.88
C PHE A 104 19.22 15.30 9.07
N ARG A 105 20.15 15.25 10.03
CA ARG A 105 20.36 16.38 10.93
C ARG A 105 20.88 17.56 10.10
N LYS A 106 20.44 18.78 10.38
CA LYS A 106 20.92 19.99 9.67
C LYS A 106 22.42 20.22 9.84
N SER A 107 23.02 19.71 10.92
CA SER A 107 24.48 19.69 11.11
C SER A 107 25.22 18.83 10.09
N ASP A 108 24.57 17.79 9.58
CA ASP A 108 25.13 16.87 8.59
C ASP A 108 24.73 17.24 7.16
N PHE A 109 23.83 18.20 6.97
CA PHE A 109 23.34 18.64 5.66
C PHE A 109 24.46 19.29 4.83
N ASP A 110 24.68 18.77 3.64
CA ASP A 110 25.63 19.31 2.68
C ASP A 110 24.95 20.34 1.78
N LYS A 111 25.32 21.62 1.96
CA LYS A 111 24.77 22.74 1.20
C LYS A 111 25.17 22.73 -0.27
N GLU A 112 26.33 22.15 -0.60
CA GLU A 112 26.82 22.07 -1.99
C GLU A 112 26.03 21.03 -2.79
N LEU A 113 25.60 19.94 -2.13
CA LEU A 113 24.72 18.94 -2.73
C LEU A 113 23.26 19.40 -2.81
N GLY A 114 22.82 20.26 -1.87
CA GLY A 114 21.48 20.82 -1.86
C GLY A 114 20.40 19.82 -1.45
N TYR A 115 19.15 20.09 -1.86
CA TYR A 115 17.96 19.35 -1.44
C TYR A 115 17.56 18.20 -2.38
N ASP A 116 18.28 18.03 -3.49
CA ASP A 116 18.00 16.97 -4.46
C ASP A 116 19.30 16.33 -4.94
N ILE A 117 19.53 15.10 -4.48
CA ILE A 117 20.67 14.26 -4.85
C ILE A 117 20.25 13.04 -5.68
N SER A 118 19.02 13.05 -6.22
CA SER A 118 18.45 11.94 -7.00
C SER A 118 19.27 11.58 -8.25
N ARG A 119 19.91 12.59 -8.85
CA ARG A 119 20.74 12.48 -10.05
C ARG A 119 22.23 12.31 -9.75
N VAL A 120 22.62 12.38 -8.48
CA VAL A 120 24.03 12.24 -8.09
C VAL A 120 24.41 10.76 -8.10
N PRO A 121 25.51 10.37 -8.77
CA PRO A 121 26.00 9.00 -8.79
C PRO A 121 26.24 8.46 -7.38
N HIS A 122 25.74 7.26 -7.06
CA HIS A 122 25.77 6.78 -5.68
C HIS A 122 27.18 6.66 -5.09
N ASN A 123 28.17 6.36 -5.95
CA ASN A 123 29.57 6.16 -5.58
C ASN A 123 30.24 7.45 -5.08
N THR A 124 29.71 8.64 -5.42
CA THR A 124 30.25 9.93 -4.97
C THR A 124 29.63 10.41 -3.66
N ILE A 125 28.45 9.90 -3.29
CA ILE A 125 27.68 10.32 -2.11
C ILE A 125 27.49 9.20 -1.08
N THR A 126 28.19 8.08 -1.21
CA THR A 126 27.98 6.91 -0.32
C THR A 126 28.17 7.26 1.15
N ASP A 127 29.23 7.98 1.50
CA ASP A 127 29.48 8.38 2.90
C ASP A 127 28.54 9.49 3.37
N TYR A 128 28.02 10.31 2.45
CA TYR A 128 26.99 11.29 2.78
C TYR A 128 25.68 10.58 3.13
N VAL A 129 25.22 9.63 2.30
CA VAL A 129 23.98 8.86 2.54
C VAL A 129 24.01 8.14 3.89
N LYS A 130 25.15 7.61 4.32
CA LYS A 130 25.31 6.96 5.64
C LYS A 130 25.08 7.89 6.83
N LYS A 131 25.10 9.22 6.64
CA LYS A 131 24.77 10.20 7.70
C LYS A 131 23.27 10.40 7.88
N ALA A 132 22.44 9.91 6.97
CA ALA A 132 20.99 10.01 7.11
C ALA A 132 20.52 9.24 8.35
N ILE A 133 19.57 9.81 9.08
CA ILE A 133 18.93 9.14 10.21
C ILE A 133 17.79 8.21 9.76
N ALA A 134 17.23 8.46 8.58
CA ALA A 134 16.15 7.69 8.01
C ALA A 134 16.10 7.79 6.49
N GLY A 135 15.72 6.70 5.83
CA GLY A 135 15.23 6.66 4.46
C GLY A 135 13.71 6.45 4.44
N ILE A 136 13.00 7.22 3.61
CA ILE A 136 11.54 7.16 3.51
C ILE A 136 11.16 6.86 2.07
N GLU A 137 10.44 5.76 1.88
CA GLU A 137 9.69 5.48 0.66
C GLU A 137 8.29 6.07 0.80
N VAL A 138 7.89 6.92 -0.13
CA VAL A 138 6.58 7.55 -0.16
C VAL A 138 5.68 6.81 -1.13
N ARG A 139 4.46 6.50 -0.68
CA ARG A 139 3.41 5.90 -1.49
C ARG A 139 2.19 6.80 -1.46
N SER A 140 1.51 6.91 -2.59
CA SER A 140 0.29 7.71 -2.72
C SER A 140 -0.93 6.82 -2.90
N SER A 141 -2.07 7.29 -2.40
CA SER A 141 -3.37 6.61 -2.50
C SER A 141 -4.46 7.64 -2.78
N ALA A 142 -5.22 7.44 -3.86
CA ALA A 142 -6.30 8.33 -4.28
C ALA A 142 -7.58 8.10 -3.48
N PHE A 143 -7.48 8.24 -2.16
CA PHE A 143 -8.57 8.04 -1.21
C PHE A 143 -8.56 9.11 -0.12
N LEU A 144 -9.75 9.41 0.40
CA LEU A 144 -9.95 10.07 1.68
C LEU A 144 -10.21 8.96 2.71
N ILE A 145 -9.26 8.71 3.61
CA ILE A 145 -9.33 7.58 4.54
C ILE A 145 -10.53 7.69 5.48
N ASP A 146 -10.85 8.88 5.98
CA ASP A 146 -11.94 9.04 6.94
C ASP A 146 -13.31 8.74 6.30
N ARG A 147 -13.51 9.21 5.06
CA ARG A 147 -14.74 8.91 4.31
C ARG A 147 -14.83 7.44 3.92
N TYR A 148 -13.70 6.84 3.55
CA TYR A 148 -13.66 5.42 3.23
C TYR A 148 -14.06 4.58 4.44
N GLU A 149 -13.49 4.84 5.61
CA GLU A 149 -13.78 4.11 6.84
C GLU A 149 -15.25 4.23 7.25
N GLN A 150 -15.80 5.44 7.22
CA GLN A 150 -17.23 5.67 7.48
C GLN A 150 -18.11 4.85 6.53
N ALA A 151 -17.78 4.84 5.23
CA ALA A 151 -18.51 4.06 4.24
C ALA A 151 -18.39 2.55 4.50
N MET A 152 -17.25 2.06 5.00
CA MET A 152 -17.05 0.65 5.31
C MET A 152 -17.83 0.21 6.54
N VAL A 153 -17.89 1.02 7.60
CA VAL A 153 -18.73 0.76 8.78
C VAL A 153 -20.20 0.63 8.39
N ILE A 154 -20.72 1.62 7.64
CA ILE A 154 -22.12 1.62 7.16
C ILE A 154 -22.39 0.39 6.29
N ARG A 155 -21.46 0.04 5.39
CA ARG A 155 -21.58 -1.14 4.53
C ARG A 155 -21.66 -2.42 5.37
N THR A 156 -20.73 -2.61 6.29
CA THR A 156 -20.64 -3.82 7.12
C THR A 156 -21.89 -3.97 7.99
N GLU A 157 -22.35 -2.91 8.64
CA GLU A 157 -23.58 -2.94 9.44
C GLU A 157 -24.81 -3.29 8.59
N ARG A 158 -25.01 -2.56 7.48
CA ARG A 158 -26.14 -2.77 6.57
C ARG A 158 -26.22 -4.21 6.06
N TYR A 159 -25.10 -4.75 5.59
CA TYR A 159 -25.08 -6.09 5.01
C TYR A 159 -25.12 -7.19 6.06
N SER A 160 -24.60 -6.95 7.27
CA SER A 160 -24.74 -7.89 8.39
C SER A 160 -26.21 -8.02 8.81
N GLN A 161 -26.90 -6.89 8.98
CA GLN A 161 -28.34 -6.88 9.28
C GLN A 161 -29.14 -7.55 8.18
N LEU A 162 -28.86 -7.22 6.91
CA LEU A 162 -29.53 -7.85 5.77
C LEU A 162 -29.31 -9.37 5.76
N ALA A 163 -28.07 -9.83 5.93
CA ALA A 163 -27.75 -11.25 5.93
C ALA A 163 -28.47 -12.00 7.05
N LEU A 164 -28.40 -11.49 8.30
CA LEU A 164 -29.03 -12.12 9.45
C LEU A 164 -30.56 -12.16 9.31
N ASN A 165 -31.18 -11.05 8.91
CA ASN A 165 -32.62 -10.96 8.69
C ASN A 165 -33.10 -11.88 7.56
N THR A 166 -32.39 -11.93 6.43
CA THR A 166 -32.74 -12.83 5.31
C THR A 166 -32.58 -14.29 5.72
N ARG A 167 -31.55 -14.63 6.50
CA ARG A 167 -31.35 -15.97 7.07
C ARG A 167 -32.47 -16.37 8.03
N ASP A 168 -32.89 -15.48 8.93
CA ASP A 168 -33.98 -15.73 9.88
C ASP A 168 -35.33 -15.85 9.16
N LYS A 169 -35.55 -15.03 8.11
CA LYS A 169 -36.71 -15.14 7.23
C LYS A 169 -36.78 -16.48 6.50
N ILE A 170 -35.66 -16.95 5.96
CA ILE A 170 -35.61 -18.27 5.30
C ILE A 170 -35.99 -19.39 6.30
N LEU A 171 -35.41 -19.35 7.50
CA LEU A 171 -35.64 -20.39 8.51
C LEU A 171 -37.08 -20.37 9.07
N SER A 172 -37.70 -19.20 9.18
CA SER A 172 -39.05 -19.05 9.76
C SER A 172 -40.17 -19.26 8.73
N GLU A 173 -40.07 -18.65 7.55
CA GLU A 173 -41.16 -18.64 6.55
C GLU A 173 -41.09 -19.80 5.55
N TYR A 174 -39.97 -20.52 5.46
CA TYR A 174 -39.74 -21.56 4.46
C TYR A 174 -39.21 -22.88 5.03
N SER A 175 -39.33 -23.10 6.35
CA SER A 175 -38.92 -24.33 7.03
C SER A 175 -39.52 -25.58 6.40
N ASP A 176 -40.82 -25.57 6.13
CA ASP A 176 -41.57 -26.66 5.50
C ASP A 176 -40.99 -27.05 4.11
N LEU A 177 -40.53 -26.07 3.33
CA LEU A 177 -39.87 -26.34 2.05
C LEU A 177 -38.47 -26.93 2.24
N LEU A 178 -37.78 -26.52 3.30
CA LEU A 178 -36.42 -26.99 3.63
C LEU A 178 -36.41 -28.38 4.26
N GLU A 179 -37.45 -28.79 5.00
CA GLU A 179 -37.55 -30.11 5.64
C GLU A 179 -37.58 -31.28 4.63
N HIS A 180 -37.83 -31.00 3.35
CA HIS A 180 -37.73 -32.00 2.29
C HIS A 180 -36.32 -32.65 2.27
N PRO A 181 -36.19 -34.00 2.15
CA PRO A 181 -34.91 -34.71 2.28
C PRO A 181 -33.75 -34.16 1.43
N ASN A 182 -34.03 -33.71 0.20
CA ASN A 182 -33.02 -33.14 -0.69
C ASN A 182 -32.57 -31.70 -0.35
N ARG A 183 -33.29 -30.99 0.53
CA ARG A 183 -33.09 -29.57 0.87
C ARG A 183 -32.71 -29.37 2.34
N SER A 184 -33.00 -30.33 3.21
CA SER A 184 -32.75 -30.24 4.67
C SER A 184 -31.29 -29.95 5.02
N LYS A 185 -30.35 -30.33 4.16
CA LYS A 185 -28.92 -29.99 4.25
C LYS A 185 -28.63 -28.48 4.31
N TYR A 186 -29.53 -27.61 3.85
CA TYR A 186 -29.36 -26.15 3.95
C TYR A 186 -29.70 -25.60 5.34
N ILE A 187 -30.50 -26.31 6.15
CA ILE A 187 -30.85 -25.90 7.52
C ILE A 187 -29.60 -25.71 8.40
N PRO A 188 -28.68 -26.69 8.53
CA PRO A 188 -27.47 -26.50 9.34
C PRO A 188 -26.57 -25.39 8.79
N VAL A 189 -26.50 -25.21 7.47
CA VAL A 189 -25.74 -24.11 6.83
C VAL A 189 -26.31 -22.74 7.21
N LEU A 190 -27.64 -22.61 7.23
CA LEU A 190 -28.30 -21.37 7.63
C LEU A 190 -28.12 -21.10 9.12
N GLN A 191 -28.21 -22.14 9.96
CA GLN A 191 -28.01 -22.04 11.40
C GLN A 191 -26.56 -21.69 11.77
N SER A 192 -25.58 -22.12 10.97
CA SER A 192 -24.18 -21.76 11.20
C SER A 192 -23.84 -20.33 10.82
N ILE A 193 -24.69 -19.61 10.07
CA ILE A 193 -24.50 -18.19 9.77
C ILE A 193 -24.90 -17.39 11.00
N THR A 194 -23.92 -16.82 11.70
CA THR A 194 -24.05 -15.97 12.88
C THR A 194 -23.22 -14.71 12.69
N ALA A 195 -23.35 -13.72 13.59
CA ALA A 195 -22.54 -12.51 13.54
C ALA A 195 -21.01 -12.80 13.47
N GLU A 196 -20.57 -13.89 14.10
CA GLU A 196 -19.17 -14.30 14.17
C GLU A 196 -18.70 -15.06 12.92
N THR A 197 -19.60 -15.74 12.22
CA THR A 197 -19.24 -16.59 11.07
C THR A 197 -19.56 -15.95 9.71
N LEU A 198 -20.24 -14.79 9.69
CA LEU A 198 -20.63 -14.08 8.46
C LEU A 198 -19.45 -13.83 7.51
N SER A 199 -18.29 -13.47 8.05
CA SER A 199 -17.09 -13.13 7.27
C SER A 199 -16.43 -14.35 6.62
N VAL A 200 -16.69 -15.56 7.09
CA VAL A 200 -16.04 -16.80 6.59
C VAL A 200 -17.02 -17.77 5.93
N THR A 201 -18.32 -17.57 6.07
CA THR A 201 -19.32 -18.51 5.55
C THR A 201 -19.42 -18.45 4.04
N ASP A 202 -19.46 -19.62 3.39
CA ASP A 202 -19.78 -19.75 1.97
C ASP A 202 -20.75 -20.90 1.69
N PHE A 203 -21.71 -20.69 0.79
CA PHE A 203 -22.63 -21.74 0.35
C PHE A 203 -23.03 -21.60 -1.12
N LYS A 204 -23.48 -22.69 -1.74
CA LYS A 204 -24.03 -22.67 -3.10
C LYS A 204 -25.48 -22.18 -3.08
N VAL A 205 -25.80 -21.15 -3.85
CA VAL A 205 -27.19 -20.73 -4.06
C VAL A 205 -27.94 -21.86 -4.80
N PRO A 206 -29.13 -22.27 -4.32
CA PRO A 206 -29.93 -23.27 -5.02
C PRO A 206 -30.36 -22.81 -6.42
N GLY A 207 -30.89 -23.75 -7.20
CA GLY A 207 -31.42 -23.49 -8.56
C GLY A 207 -32.94 -23.66 -8.64
N TRP A 208 -33.65 -23.51 -7.51
CA TRP A 208 -35.06 -23.89 -7.45
C TRP A 208 -35.96 -22.90 -8.18
N SER A 209 -36.83 -23.46 -9.04
CA SER A 209 -37.70 -22.68 -9.92
C SER A 209 -39.05 -23.35 -10.20
N SER A 210 -39.36 -24.49 -9.58
CA SER A 210 -40.52 -25.32 -9.93
C SER A 210 -41.85 -24.84 -9.35
N SER A 211 -41.83 -23.90 -8.40
CA SER A 211 -43.02 -23.26 -7.87
C SER A 211 -42.70 -21.82 -7.46
N GLU A 212 -43.73 -20.97 -7.37
CA GLU A 212 -43.56 -19.57 -6.96
C GLU A 212 -42.85 -19.45 -5.61
N ARG A 213 -43.27 -20.22 -4.61
CA ARG A 213 -42.66 -20.19 -3.27
C ARG A 213 -41.21 -20.70 -3.28
N LEU A 214 -40.86 -21.66 -4.14
CA LEU A 214 -39.47 -22.09 -4.33
C LEU A 214 -38.63 -21.03 -5.05
N VAL A 215 -39.20 -20.30 -6.00
CA VAL A 215 -38.53 -19.15 -6.65
C VAL A 215 -38.25 -18.06 -5.61
N GLN A 216 -39.22 -17.74 -4.75
CA GLN A 216 -39.06 -16.75 -3.68
C GLN A 216 -37.98 -17.16 -2.68
N LEU A 217 -38.01 -18.41 -2.19
CA LEU A 217 -36.96 -18.98 -1.35
C LEU A 217 -35.58 -18.87 -2.02
N ASN A 218 -35.48 -19.23 -3.30
CA ASN A 218 -34.23 -19.15 -4.04
C ASN A 218 -33.71 -17.72 -4.17
N ASN A 219 -34.59 -16.73 -4.31
CA ASN A 219 -34.22 -15.33 -4.34
C ASN A 219 -33.71 -14.85 -2.98
N HIS A 220 -34.26 -15.32 -1.87
CA HIS A 220 -33.70 -15.05 -0.54
C HIS A 220 -32.29 -15.65 -0.38
N PHE A 221 -32.03 -16.87 -0.88
CA PHE A 221 -30.66 -17.41 -0.89
C PHE A 221 -29.69 -16.57 -1.73
N LYS A 222 -30.13 -16.01 -2.88
CA LYS A 222 -29.32 -15.08 -3.68
C LYS A 222 -29.00 -13.79 -2.91
N GLU A 223 -30.00 -13.23 -2.24
CA GLU A 223 -29.85 -12.03 -1.42
C GLU A 223 -28.88 -12.26 -0.26
N LEU A 224 -29.05 -13.36 0.48
CA LEU A 224 -28.16 -13.77 1.56
C LEU A 224 -26.71 -13.94 1.06
N LYS A 225 -26.52 -14.64 -0.06
CA LYS A 225 -25.20 -14.83 -0.67
C LYS A 225 -24.57 -13.50 -1.06
N ARG A 226 -25.36 -12.58 -1.63
CA ARG A 226 -24.89 -11.24 -2.01
C ARG A 226 -24.47 -10.46 -0.77
N ALA A 227 -25.27 -10.46 0.29
CA ALA A 227 -24.96 -9.74 1.53
C ALA A 227 -23.65 -10.24 2.15
N ILE A 228 -23.48 -11.56 2.26
CA ILE A 228 -22.24 -12.18 2.76
C ILE A 228 -21.03 -11.78 1.89
N LYS A 229 -21.17 -11.80 0.56
CA LYS A 229 -20.09 -11.37 -0.34
C LYS A 229 -19.68 -9.91 -0.17
N GLU A 230 -20.59 -9.02 0.22
CA GLU A 230 -20.25 -7.62 0.51
C GLU A 230 -19.49 -7.47 1.83
N ILE A 231 -19.81 -8.27 2.84
CA ILE A 231 -19.10 -8.33 4.13
C ILE A 231 -17.68 -8.89 3.94
N GLN A 232 -17.51 -9.90 3.08
CA GLN A 232 -16.22 -10.54 2.80
C GLN A 232 -15.21 -9.65 2.05
N LYS A 233 -15.64 -8.50 1.52
CA LYS A 233 -14.72 -7.55 0.89
C LYS A 233 -13.92 -6.84 1.97
N ARG A 234 -12.63 -6.61 1.71
CA ARG A 234 -11.76 -5.77 2.54
C ARG A 234 -12.45 -4.43 2.88
N ASP A 235 -12.25 -3.99 4.11
CA ASP A 235 -12.90 -2.84 4.73
C ASP A 235 -11.90 -1.79 5.27
N PHE A 236 -10.61 -1.95 4.95
CA PHE A 236 -9.56 -1.00 5.30
C PHE A 236 -8.72 -0.59 4.08
N LEU A 237 -8.12 0.60 4.17
CA LEU A 237 -7.06 1.05 3.28
C LEU A 237 -5.70 0.57 3.77
N SER A 238 -4.76 0.38 2.85
CA SER A 238 -3.52 -0.31 3.13
C SER A 238 -2.29 0.50 2.79
N ILE A 239 -1.21 0.28 3.54
CA ILE A 239 0.16 0.54 3.11
C ILE A 239 0.56 -0.67 2.25
N THR A 240 1.09 -0.41 1.06
CA THR A 240 1.27 -1.45 0.04
C THR A 240 2.71 -1.63 -0.40
N PRO A 241 3.61 -2.17 0.45
CA PRO A 241 4.92 -2.57 -0.02
C PRO A 241 4.77 -3.72 -1.03
N LYS A 242 5.61 -3.68 -2.06
CA LYS A 242 5.65 -4.75 -3.07
C LYS A 242 6.75 -5.74 -2.70
N VAL A 243 6.50 -7.02 -2.90
CA VAL A 243 7.45 -8.10 -2.57
C VAL A 243 8.78 -7.90 -3.30
N GLU A 244 8.75 -7.48 -4.56
CA GLU A 244 9.97 -7.19 -5.32
C GLU A 244 10.79 -6.03 -4.73
N ASP A 245 10.12 -5.05 -4.11
CA ASP A 245 10.77 -3.89 -3.49
C ASP A 245 11.41 -4.27 -2.15
N ILE A 246 10.84 -5.21 -1.39
CA ILE A 246 11.35 -5.63 -0.07
C ILE A 246 12.81 -6.11 -0.15
N LYS A 247 13.16 -6.89 -1.18
CA LYS A 247 14.53 -7.40 -1.37
C LYS A 247 15.55 -6.29 -1.65
N VAL A 248 15.20 -5.36 -2.52
CA VAL A 248 16.09 -4.26 -2.90
C VAL A 248 16.19 -3.19 -1.80
N VAL A 249 15.15 -3.03 -0.97
CA VAL A 249 15.22 -2.22 0.26
C VAL A 249 16.13 -2.88 1.29
N TYR A 250 16.04 -4.19 1.48
CA TYR A 250 16.98 -4.93 2.33
C TYR A 250 18.43 -4.75 1.88
N LYS A 251 18.71 -4.83 0.57
CA LYS A 251 20.04 -4.57 -0.01
C LYS A 251 20.54 -3.15 0.25
N TRP A 252 19.63 -2.18 0.23
CA TRP A 252 19.96 -0.79 0.56
C TRP A 252 20.31 -0.62 2.04
N ILE A 253 19.54 -1.24 2.93
CA ILE A 253 19.84 -1.27 4.37
C ILE A 253 21.18 -1.96 4.65
N GLU A 254 21.50 -3.05 3.94
CA GLU A 254 22.82 -3.70 4.00
C GLU A 254 23.97 -2.75 3.63
N THR A 255 23.75 -1.92 2.62
CA THR A 255 24.78 -1.03 2.07
C THR A 255 25.03 0.19 2.96
N PHE A 256 23.97 0.79 3.50
CA PHE A 256 24.04 2.08 4.19
C PHE A 256 23.81 2.00 5.70
N ASN A 257 23.20 0.91 6.19
CA ASN A 257 22.83 0.71 7.60
C ASN A 257 21.96 1.86 8.15
N VAL A 258 21.08 2.41 7.31
CA VAL A 258 20.14 3.50 7.66
C VAL A 258 18.73 2.91 7.87
N PRO A 259 18.01 3.30 8.95
CA PRO A 259 16.60 2.96 9.15
C PRO A 259 15.71 3.31 7.97
N HIS A 260 14.77 2.43 7.60
CA HIS A 260 13.93 2.61 6.42
C HIS A 260 12.44 2.57 6.78
N TYR A 261 11.65 3.44 6.16
CA TYR A 261 10.23 3.63 6.44
C TYR A 261 9.41 3.72 5.17
N TYR A 262 8.11 3.44 5.28
CA TYR A 262 7.11 3.63 4.24
C TYR A 262 6.07 4.63 4.72
N PHE A 263 5.89 5.73 3.99
CA PHE A 263 4.85 6.72 4.27
C PHE A 263 3.75 6.60 3.21
N GLN A 264 2.56 6.22 3.64
CA GLN A 264 1.38 6.17 2.80
C GLN A 264 0.60 7.48 2.92
N VAL A 265 0.62 8.27 1.86
CA VAL A 265 -0.09 9.53 1.71
C VAL A 265 -1.47 9.29 1.11
N PHE A 266 -2.50 9.70 1.86
CA PHE A 266 -3.89 9.85 1.42
C PHE A 266 -4.18 11.33 1.18
N PHE A 267 -5.33 11.66 0.60
CA PHE A 267 -5.70 13.05 0.32
C PHE A 267 -6.14 13.82 1.58
N ASP A 268 -6.32 13.14 2.72
CA ASP A 268 -6.68 13.72 4.01
C ASP A 268 -5.69 13.42 5.14
N LYS A 269 -4.89 12.35 5.07
CA LYS A 269 -3.94 11.93 6.13
C LYS A 269 -2.69 11.25 5.59
N VAL A 270 -1.65 11.12 6.42
CA VAL A 270 -0.44 10.34 6.12
C VAL A 270 -0.18 9.33 7.24
N TYR A 271 0.12 8.09 6.88
CA TYR A 271 0.50 7.03 7.81
C TYR A 271 1.91 6.51 7.52
N GLY A 272 2.69 6.22 8.55
CA GLY A 272 4.07 5.75 8.47
C GLY A 272 4.23 4.38 9.13
N ILE A 273 5.04 3.52 8.53
CA ILE A 273 5.42 2.21 9.09
C ILE A 273 6.91 1.96 8.84
N SER A 274 7.62 1.41 9.82
CA SER A 274 9.03 1.04 9.62
C SER A 274 9.15 -0.25 8.80
N PHE A 275 10.24 -0.38 8.05
CA PHE A 275 10.56 -1.63 7.35
C PHE A 275 10.72 -2.79 8.32
N GLU A 276 11.27 -2.53 9.50
CA GLU A 276 11.31 -3.50 10.60
C GLU A 276 9.92 -4.02 10.97
N GLN A 277 8.95 -3.11 11.19
CA GLN A 277 7.59 -3.48 11.55
C GLN A 277 6.88 -4.21 10.40
N ILE A 278 7.15 -3.84 9.14
CA ILE A 278 6.67 -4.59 7.97
C ILE A 278 7.14 -6.04 8.07
N LEU A 279 8.44 -6.29 8.30
CA LEU A 279 8.97 -7.64 8.45
C LEU A 279 8.32 -8.38 9.63
N GLN A 280 8.17 -7.73 10.79
CA GLN A 280 7.49 -8.32 11.96
C GLN A 280 6.02 -8.67 11.71
N ILE A 281 5.33 -7.92 10.85
CA ILE A 281 3.93 -8.21 10.48
C ILE A 281 3.88 -9.44 9.57
N ILE A 282 4.70 -9.47 8.52
CA ILE A 282 4.63 -10.54 7.51
C ILE A 282 5.30 -11.85 7.93
N SER A 283 6.14 -11.82 8.97
CA SER A 283 6.72 -13.02 9.59
C SER A 283 5.74 -13.77 10.50
N ASP A 284 4.62 -13.14 10.86
CA ASP A 284 3.68 -13.65 11.85
C ASP A 284 2.41 -14.16 11.16
N PRO A 285 2.21 -15.50 11.06
CA PRO A 285 1.08 -16.08 10.35
C PRO A 285 -0.27 -15.74 11.01
N ASP A 286 -0.30 -15.46 12.32
CA ASP A 286 -1.53 -15.11 13.02
C ASP A 286 -2.05 -13.72 12.62
N LYS A 287 -1.22 -12.91 11.94
CA LYS A 287 -1.59 -11.59 11.41
C LYS A 287 -2.15 -11.64 9.99
N GLU A 288 -2.02 -12.76 9.27
CA GLU A 288 -2.56 -12.90 7.92
C GLU A 288 -4.10 -12.97 7.94
N GLY A 289 -4.74 -12.19 7.08
CA GLY A 289 -6.20 -12.03 7.04
C GLY A 289 -6.77 -11.07 8.10
N ILE A 290 -5.96 -10.65 9.08
CA ILE A 290 -6.36 -9.71 10.15
C ILE A 290 -5.69 -8.35 9.94
N ILE A 291 -4.36 -8.34 9.90
CA ILE A 291 -3.54 -7.12 9.78
C ILE A 291 -3.04 -6.94 8.36
N PHE A 292 -2.70 -8.04 7.68
CA PHE A 292 -2.24 -7.99 6.30
C PHE A 292 -2.85 -9.08 5.43
N SER A 293 -2.82 -8.86 4.12
CA SER A 293 -3.11 -9.88 3.12
C SER A 293 -2.13 -9.78 1.95
N VAL A 294 -2.03 -10.86 1.18
CA VAL A 294 -1.13 -10.93 0.02
C VAL A 294 -1.96 -11.01 -1.25
N GLU A 295 -1.75 -10.06 -2.17
CA GLU A 295 -2.45 -9.99 -3.46
C GLU A 295 -1.46 -10.14 -4.61
N LYS A 296 -1.69 -11.13 -5.48
CA LYS A 296 -0.94 -11.30 -6.74
C LYS A 296 -1.64 -10.52 -7.86
N ASP A 297 -0.89 -9.73 -8.61
CA ASP A 297 -1.44 -8.97 -9.73
C ASP A 297 -1.82 -9.93 -10.87
N THR A 298 -3.12 -10.00 -11.18
CA THR A 298 -3.67 -10.82 -12.26
C THR A 298 -3.13 -10.48 -13.65
N LYS A 299 -2.67 -9.23 -13.88
CA LYS A 299 -2.12 -8.77 -15.17
C LYS A 299 -0.60 -8.92 -15.23
N ASN A 300 0.07 -8.93 -14.09
CA ASN A 300 1.51 -9.12 -14.00
C ASN A 300 1.84 -10.06 -12.84
N GLN A 301 1.86 -11.37 -13.13
CA GLN A 301 2.02 -12.43 -12.12
C GLN A 301 3.32 -12.31 -11.30
N ASN A 302 4.30 -11.53 -11.77
CA ASN A 302 5.55 -11.29 -11.06
C ASN A 302 5.44 -10.18 -10.00
N LYS A 303 4.31 -9.46 -9.94
CA LYS A 303 4.08 -8.40 -8.94
C LYS A 303 3.16 -8.92 -7.84
N THR A 304 3.72 -9.05 -6.65
CA THR A 304 2.97 -9.41 -5.46
C THR A 304 2.96 -8.23 -4.50
N THR A 305 1.78 -7.82 -4.07
CA THR A 305 1.60 -6.69 -3.16
C THR A 305 1.17 -7.21 -1.80
N ILE A 306 1.86 -6.77 -0.75
CA ILE A 306 1.44 -7.00 0.63
C ILE A 306 0.54 -5.83 1.01
N LYS A 307 -0.69 -6.10 1.44
CA LYS A 307 -1.67 -5.10 1.86
C LYS A 307 -1.72 -5.05 3.37
N ILE A 308 -0.96 -4.15 3.99
CA ILE A 308 -0.94 -3.97 5.45
C ILE A 308 -1.98 -2.92 5.84
N ASN A 309 -2.84 -3.19 6.81
CA ASN A 309 -3.80 -2.21 7.30
C ASN A 309 -3.08 -0.92 7.72
N SER A 310 -3.48 0.21 7.14
CA SER A 310 -2.85 1.52 7.37
C SER A 310 -2.84 1.93 8.85
N LYS A 311 -3.83 1.50 9.63
CA LYS A 311 -3.89 1.72 11.10
C LYS A 311 -2.84 0.96 11.90
N SER A 312 -2.13 0.02 11.28
CA SER A 312 -0.98 -0.65 11.91
C SER A 312 0.25 0.26 11.96
N GLY A 313 0.28 1.30 11.13
CA GLY A 313 1.28 2.36 11.18
C GLY A 313 0.88 3.50 12.12
N LEU A 314 1.76 4.48 12.24
CA LEU A 314 1.54 5.71 13.00
C LEU A 314 1.01 6.81 12.09
N GLN A 315 0.09 7.64 12.60
CA GLN A 315 -0.41 8.80 11.86
C GLN A 315 0.68 9.88 11.85
N ILE A 316 1.27 10.14 10.69
CA ILE A 316 2.36 11.11 10.51
C ILE A 316 1.82 12.50 10.20
N ALA A 317 0.69 12.59 9.50
CA ALA A 317 -0.03 13.83 9.31
C ALA A 317 -1.52 13.61 9.59
N TYR A 318 -2.08 14.42 10.46
CA TYR A 318 -3.48 14.33 10.88
C TYR A 318 -4.44 15.01 9.91
N LYS A 319 -3.91 15.88 9.03
CA LYS A 319 -4.65 16.58 7.99
C LYS A 319 -3.75 16.77 6.76
N VAL A 320 -4.34 16.63 5.58
CA VAL A 320 -3.78 17.06 4.29
C VAL A 320 -4.78 18.01 3.64
N GLU A 321 -4.30 19.19 3.25
CA GLU A 321 -5.02 20.07 2.33
C GLU A 321 -4.76 19.60 0.90
N GLU A 322 -5.84 19.40 0.17
CA GLU A 322 -5.78 18.86 -1.18
C GLU A 322 -5.03 19.80 -2.15
N PRO A 323 -4.30 19.24 -3.12
CA PRO A 323 -3.67 20.03 -4.16
C PRO A 323 -4.68 20.51 -5.20
N ILE A 324 -4.29 21.54 -5.95
CA ILE A 324 -4.96 21.86 -7.21
C ILE A 324 -4.57 20.80 -8.23
N HIS A 325 -5.52 20.34 -9.04
CA HIS A 325 -5.26 19.39 -10.11
C HIS A 325 -5.60 20.00 -11.48
N LYS A 326 -4.81 19.67 -12.50
CA LYS A 326 -4.96 20.20 -13.86
C LYS A 326 -4.77 19.08 -14.88
N SER A 327 -5.51 19.12 -15.98
CA SER A 327 -5.28 18.20 -17.10
C SER A 327 -4.17 18.73 -18.00
N VAL A 328 -3.24 17.85 -18.36
CA VAL A 328 -2.10 18.14 -19.25
C VAL A 328 -2.21 17.28 -20.51
N ARG A 329 -1.97 17.90 -21.67
CA ARG A 329 -1.82 17.25 -22.98
C ARG A 329 -0.33 17.16 -23.32
N LYS A 330 0.20 15.95 -23.45
CA LYS A 330 1.57 15.68 -23.97
C LYS A 330 1.47 15.01 -25.34
N GLU A 331 2.20 15.56 -26.31
CA GLU A 331 2.35 14.94 -27.63
C GLU A 331 3.60 14.06 -27.63
N MET A 332 3.41 12.81 -28.03
CA MET A 332 4.45 11.79 -28.16
C MET A 332 4.83 11.63 -29.63
N GLY A 333 5.87 10.83 -29.90
CA GLY A 333 6.28 10.50 -31.26
C GLY A 333 5.13 9.99 -32.14
N ARG A 334 5.21 10.28 -33.44
CA ARG A 334 4.22 9.91 -34.48
C ARG A 334 2.82 10.51 -34.24
N GLY A 335 2.72 11.66 -33.57
CA GLY A 335 1.46 12.39 -33.36
C GLY A 335 0.53 11.77 -32.31
N ARG A 336 1.01 10.81 -31.51
CA ARG A 336 0.22 10.20 -30.43
C ARG A 336 0.01 11.21 -29.30
N LEU A 337 -1.21 11.37 -28.83
CA LEU A 337 -1.54 12.27 -27.72
C LEU A 337 -1.76 11.49 -26.43
N LEU A 338 -1.22 12.02 -25.33
CA LEU A 338 -1.48 11.56 -23.96
C LEU A 338 -2.12 12.70 -23.17
N PHE A 339 -3.16 12.36 -22.43
CA PHE A 339 -3.82 13.26 -21.48
C PHE A 339 -3.68 12.67 -20.09
N TYR A 340 -3.15 13.45 -19.13
CA TYR A 340 -2.97 13.02 -17.74
C TYR A 340 -3.25 14.18 -16.79
N VAL A 341 -3.27 13.90 -15.49
CA VAL A 341 -3.55 14.90 -14.44
C VAL A 341 -2.27 15.16 -13.64
N THR A 342 -1.97 16.42 -13.40
CA THR A 342 -0.89 16.87 -12.51
C THR A 342 -1.47 17.47 -11.23
N PHE A 343 -0.67 17.49 -10.17
CA PHE A 343 -1.05 17.95 -8.84
C PHE A 343 -0.07 19.03 -8.35
N GLU A 344 -0.60 20.15 -7.86
CA GLU A 344 0.19 21.31 -7.45
C GLU A 344 -0.31 21.86 -6.11
N GLY A 345 0.62 22.12 -5.18
CA GLY A 345 0.32 22.65 -3.85
C GLY A 345 -0.14 21.59 -2.84
N GLY A 346 -1.08 21.96 -1.98
CA GLY A 346 -1.48 21.19 -0.81
C GLY A 346 -0.53 21.36 0.38
N THR A 347 -0.98 20.95 1.57
CA THR A 347 -0.24 21.10 2.83
C THR A 347 -0.50 19.90 3.73
N ALA A 348 0.55 19.21 4.19
CA ALA A 348 0.41 18.17 5.20
C ALA A 348 0.72 18.75 6.59
N TYR A 349 -0.18 18.55 7.52
CA TYR A 349 -0.05 18.99 8.91
C TYR A 349 0.48 17.82 9.74
N LEU A 350 1.77 17.89 10.07
CA LEU A 350 2.47 16.82 10.77
C LEU A 350 1.95 16.64 12.19
N ASP A 351 1.79 15.39 12.58
CA ASP A 351 1.77 14.97 13.97
C ASP A 351 3.22 14.80 14.41
N VAL A 352 3.76 15.87 15.01
CA VAL A 352 5.19 15.98 15.32
C VAL A 352 5.63 14.90 16.31
N ASP A 353 4.81 14.60 17.31
CA ASP A 353 5.13 13.57 18.31
C ASP A 353 5.24 12.19 17.66
N ASN A 354 4.29 11.84 16.78
CA ASN A 354 4.35 10.57 16.06
C ASN A 354 5.53 10.50 15.07
N LEU A 355 5.87 11.61 14.42
CA LEU A 355 7.00 11.67 13.50
C LEU A 355 8.34 11.53 14.24
N ILE A 356 8.50 12.19 15.39
CA ILE A 356 9.67 12.04 16.25
C ILE A 356 9.79 10.60 16.72
N HIS A 357 8.67 10.04 17.21
CA HIS A 357 8.62 8.68 17.73
C HIS A 357 9.00 7.64 16.66
N ILE A 358 8.42 7.72 15.46
CA ILE A 358 8.70 6.72 14.40
C ILE A 358 10.14 6.80 13.89
N LEU A 359 10.70 8.01 13.78
CA LEU A 359 12.06 8.23 13.29
C LEU A 359 13.13 8.04 14.37
N GLY A 360 12.74 7.79 15.62
CA GLY A 360 13.67 7.63 16.74
C GLY A 360 14.46 8.90 17.05
N ILE A 361 13.83 10.05 16.86
CA ILE A 361 14.40 11.37 17.17
C ILE A 361 14.16 11.68 18.66
N ASP A 362 15.05 12.41 19.33
CA ASP A 362 14.79 12.90 20.69
C ASP A 362 13.77 14.04 20.64
N ASN A 363 12.76 14.03 21.54
CA ASN A 363 11.71 15.04 21.59
C ASN A 363 12.24 16.49 21.67
N ASN A 364 13.44 16.70 22.22
CA ASN A 364 14.05 18.04 22.31
C ASN A 364 14.74 18.50 21.01
N GLU A 365 14.82 17.63 20.00
CA GLU A 365 15.61 17.87 18.79
C GLU A 365 14.81 18.23 17.54
N PHE A 366 13.48 18.10 17.47
CA PHE A 366 12.76 18.25 16.19
C PHE A 366 12.57 19.69 15.68
#